data_AF-A0A368RWW1-F1
#
_entry.id   AF-A0A368RWW1-F1
#
_cell.length_a   1.000
_cell.length_b   1.000
_cell.length_c   1.000
_cell.angle_alpha   90.00
_cell.angle_beta   90.00
_cell.angle_gamma   90.00
#
_symmetry.space_group_name_H-M   'P 1'
#
loop_
_entity.id
_entity.type
_entity.pdbx_description
1 polymer ?
#
loop_
_entity_poly.entity_id
_entity_poly.type
_entity_poly.pdbx_seq_one_letter_code
_entity_poly.pdbx_strand_id
1 'polypeptide(L)'
;MTNVVRHHGIKSLLYSTVHRREHPVDAADHPLISFGPHGCIKFFEYQLYTRNKIPDLDKLPDPRLFATHLPIVSLPRAIATSGCKIVYVCRDPKDHLISQWDFANKFRAMNQLEPLSVETAADLFCSGLSPFGPYWDHVLGYWHEHLAGPEQVLFLRYEEMQRDPAAHVRRLAEFVGHPFSAGEEEAGVVDAIVRLCSFEHMSTMEVTKSGKTDLVIGTVENSSFFRRGVVGDWANHLSPEIDNTKKKGK
;
A
#
# COMPACT_ATOMS: atom_id res chain seq x y z
N MET A 1 4.71 3.01 -5.68
CA MET A 1 3.30 3.05 -6.09
C MET A 1 2.80 1.62 -6.12
N THR A 2 1.77 1.26 -5.35
CA THR A 2 1.40 -0.14 -5.07
C THR A 2 -0.06 -0.39 -5.40
N ASN A 3 -0.42 -1.61 -5.78
CA ASN A 3 -1.74 -1.94 -6.29
C ASN A 3 -2.53 -2.75 -5.25
N VAL A 4 -3.53 -2.12 -4.62
CA VAL A 4 -4.44 -2.61 -3.56
C VAL A 4 -3.84 -3.68 -2.62
N VAL A 5 -2.60 -3.46 -2.20
CA VAL A 5 -2.09 -3.98 -0.93
C VAL A 5 -2.33 -2.86 0.03
N ARG A 6 -3.33 -3.00 0.91
CA ARG A 6 -3.59 -2.15 2.09
C ARG A 6 -2.36 -1.30 2.43
N HIS A 7 -2.32 -0.07 1.90
CA HIS A 7 -1.09 0.71 1.67
C HIS A 7 -0.34 1.03 2.97
N HIS A 8 -0.98 0.78 4.11
CA HIS A 8 -0.52 1.03 5.46
C HIS A 8 0.86 0.45 5.69
N GLY A 9 1.08 -0.82 5.33
CA GLY A 9 2.35 -1.50 5.57
C GLY A 9 3.50 -0.89 4.79
N ILE A 10 3.36 -0.72 3.47
CA ILE A 10 4.45 -0.14 2.67
C ILE A 10 4.64 1.36 2.97
N LYS A 11 3.56 2.10 3.24
CA LYS A 11 3.66 3.52 3.59
C LYS A 11 4.37 3.72 4.93
N SER A 12 4.02 2.92 5.94
CA SER A 12 4.67 3.01 7.25
C SER A 12 6.14 2.62 7.15
N LEU A 13 6.46 1.50 6.50
CA LEU A 13 7.84 1.06 6.29
C LEU A 13 8.65 2.11 5.53
N LEU A 14 8.10 2.68 4.45
CA LEU A 14 8.79 3.72 3.67
C LEU A 14 9.00 5.00 4.48
N TYR A 15 7.96 5.51 5.15
CA TYR A 15 8.05 6.72 5.96
C TYR A 15 9.08 6.56 7.09
N SER A 16 8.94 5.51 7.90
CA SER A 16 9.86 5.25 9.01
C SER A 16 11.26 4.98 8.53
N THR A 17 11.46 4.34 7.37
CA THR A 17 12.81 4.14 6.81
C THR A 17 13.46 5.46 6.42
N VAL A 18 12.73 6.31 5.68
CA VAL A 18 13.27 7.56 5.12
C VAL A 18 13.52 8.59 6.23
N HIS A 19 12.58 8.74 7.16
CA HIS A 19 12.63 9.77 8.19
C HIS A 19 13.15 9.28 9.56
N ARG A 20 13.68 8.05 9.68
CA ARG A 20 14.15 7.48 10.98
C ARG A 20 15.10 8.35 11.81
N ARG A 21 15.88 9.23 11.16
CA ARG A 21 16.82 10.14 11.85
C ARG A 21 16.12 11.38 12.41
N GLU A 22 15.08 11.85 11.73
CA GLU A 22 14.25 12.98 12.13
C GLU A 22 13.17 12.54 13.13
N HIS A 23 12.69 11.32 12.96
CA HIS A 23 11.63 10.69 13.74
C HIS A 23 12.10 9.31 14.21
N PRO A 24 12.86 9.24 15.32
CA PRO A 24 13.25 7.98 15.93
C PRO A 24 12.04 7.10 16.23
N VAL A 25 12.19 5.79 16.03
CA VAL A 25 11.09 4.80 16.16
C VAL A 25 10.53 4.67 17.57
N ASP A 26 11.28 5.08 18.59
CA ASP A 26 10.91 5.11 20.00
C ASP A 26 10.35 6.47 20.45
N ALA A 27 10.32 7.47 19.56
CA ALA A 27 9.78 8.78 19.86
C ALA A 27 8.26 8.70 20.11
N ALA A 28 7.82 9.23 21.25
CA ALA A 28 6.40 9.22 21.63
C ALA A 28 5.51 10.03 20.67
N ASP A 29 6.09 10.99 19.96
CA ASP A 29 5.46 11.84 18.96
C ASP A 29 5.72 11.37 17.52
N HIS A 30 6.19 10.13 17.32
CA HIS A 30 6.47 9.60 15.99
C HIS A 30 5.23 9.78 15.07
N PRO A 31 5.37 10.36 13.85
CA PRO A 31 4.23 10.75 13.02
C PRO A 31 3.23 9.62 12.68
N LEU A 32 3.67 8.37 12.62
CA LEU A 32 2.75 7.23 12.46
C LEU A 32 1.79 7.05 13.64
N ILE A 33 2.18 7.43 14.87
CA ILE A 33 1.32 7.37 16.06
C ILE A 33 0.27 8.48 16.00
N SER A 34 0.64 9.67 15.52
CA SER A 34 -0.23 10.85 15.48
C SER A 34 -1.16 10.91 14.26
N PHE A 35 -0.64 10.56 13.07
CA PHE A 35 -1.34 10.74 11.80
C PHE A 35 -1.68 9.43 11.08
N GLY A 36 -1.09 8.31 11.52
CA GLY A 36 -1.19 7.04 10.83
C GLY A 36 -0.53 7.04 9.44
N PRO A 37 -0.50 5.87 8.77
CA PRO A 37 0.21 5.73 7.50
C PRO A 37 -0.34 6.61 6.36
N HIS A 38 -1.67 6.82 6.31
CA HIS A 38 -2.31 7.66 5.29
C HIS A 38 -2.17 9.17 5.54
N GLY A 39 -1.90 9.58 6.78
CA GLY A 39 -1.57 10.95 7.10
C GLY A 39 -0.11 11.28 6.76
N CYS A 40 0.80 10.33 7.00
CA CYS A 40 2.23 10.45 6.71
C CYS A 40 2.54 10.45 5.20
N ILE A 41 1.93 9.53 4.45
CA ILE A 41 2.10 9.46 2.99
C ILE A 41 0.73 9.55 2.33
N LYS A 42 0.44 10.70 1.72
CA LYS A 42 -0.86 11.00 1.12
C LYS A 42 -1.01 10.41 -0.28
N PHE A 43 -2.24 10.04 -0.62
CA PHE A 43 -2.61 9.62 -1.97
C PHE A 43 -2.75 10.80 -2.93
N PHE A 44 -2.25 10.65 -4.16
CA PHE A 44 -2.48 11.64 -5.21
C PHE A 44 -3.97 11.75 -5.53
N GLU A 45 -4.56 10.65 -5.96
CA GLU A 45 -5.93 10.57 -6.46
C GLU A 45 -7.01 10.66 -5.37
N TYR A 46 -6.66 10.35 -4.12
CA TYR A 46 -7.64 10.30 -3.02
C TYR A 46 -7.52 11.41 -1.99
N GLN A 47 -6.37 12.06 -1.82
CA GLN A 47 -6.16 13.04 -0.74
C GLN A 47 -5.64 14.39 -1.25
N LEU A 48 -4.69 14.38 -2.19
CA LEU A 48 -4.02 15.59 -2.66
C LEU A 48 -4.81 16.32 -3.75
N TYR A 49 -5.16 15.63 -4.83
CA TYR A 49 -5.87 16.20 -5.97
C TYR A 49 -7.37 15.94 -5.86
N THR A 50 -8.00 16.54 -4.85
CA THR A 50 -9.43 16.31 -4.52
C THR A 50 -10.22 17.62 -4.49
N ARG A 51 -11.53 17.58 -4.79
CA ARG A 51 -12.45 18.72 -4.62
C ARG A 51 -11.94 20.04 -5.22
N ASN A 52 -11.42 19.99 -6.46
CA ASN A 52 -10.80 21.12 -7.18
C ASN A 52 -9.54 21.71 -6.53
N LYS A 53 -8.88 20.99 -5.63
CA LYS A 53 -7.60 21.40 -5.06
C LYS A 53 -6.47 21.06 -6.01
N ILE A 54 -5.59 22.04 -6.22
CA ILE A 54 -4.29 21.87 -6.86
C ILE A 54 -3.26 22.14 -5.76
N PRO A 55 -2.72 21.09 -5.12
CA PRO A 55 -1.76 21.26 -4.04
C PRO A 55 -0.45 21.84 -4.60
N ASP A 56 0.13 22.76 -3.83
CA ASP A 56 1.47 23.28 -4.06
C ASP A 56 2.49 22.27 -3.51
N LEU A 57 2.95 21.36 -4.37
CA LEU A 57 3.84 20.26 -4.00
C LEU A 57 5.28 20.73 -3.70
N ASP A 58 5.62 21.98 -4.05
CA ASP A 58 6.96 22.55 -3.81
C ASP A 58 7.12 23.05 -2.36
N LYS A 59 6.02 23.19 -1.62
CA LYS A 59 6.03 23.50 -0.19
C LYS A 59 6.17 22.28 0.72
N LEU A 60 6.16 21.07 0.16
CA LEU A 60 6.33 19.85 0.93
C LEU A 60 7.82 19.62 1.21
N PRO A 61 8.19 19.17 2.43
CA PRO A 61 9.58 18.89 2.76
C PRO A 61 10.13 17.73 1.91
N ASP A 62 11.40 17.83 1.54
CA ASP A 62 12.11 16.74 0.90
C ASP A 62 12.69 15.75 1.95
N PRO A 63 12.79 14.45 1.60
CA PRO A 63 12.28 13.84 0.38
C PRO A 63 10.74 13.72 0.40
N ARG A 64 10.09 14.12 -0.70
CA ARG A 64 8.63 14.07 -0.82
C ARG A 64 8.14 12.65 -1.05
N LEU A 65 7.25 12.18 -0.17
CA LEU A 65 6.67 10.84 -0.25
C LEU A 65 5.20 10.91 -0.66
N PHE A 66 4.87 10.18 -1.73
CA PHE A 66 3.51 10.10 -2.26
C PHE A 66 3.10 8.64 -2.50
N ALA A 67 1.78 8.42 -2.51
CA ALA A 67 1.21 7.14 -2.93
C ALA A 67 0.16 7.32 -4.02
N THR A 68 0.00 6.27 -4.81
CA THR A 68 -1.05 6.19 -5.81
C THR A 68 -1.35 4.73 -6.12
N HIS A 69 -2.58 4.48 -6.55
CA HIS A 69 -3.04 3.23 -7.15
C HIS A 69 -3.16 3.32 -8.68
N LEU A 70 -2.71 4.41 -9.30
CA LEU A 70 -2.79 4.55 -10.76
C LEU A 70 -1.91 3.49 -11.45
N PRO A 71 -2.37 2.93 -12.58
CA PRO A 71 -1.51 2.09 -13.41
C PRO A 71 -0.37 2.94 -13.97
N ILE A 72 0.78 2.31 -14.23
CA ILE A 72 1.99 3.01 -14.66
C ILE A 72 1.75 3.89 -15.89
N VAL A 73 0.92 3.42 -16.84
CA VAL A 73 0.59 4.13 -18.08
C VAL A 73 -0.19 5.43 -17.86
N SER A 74 -0.81 5.61 -16.70
CA SER A 74 -1.54 6.82 -16.31
C SER A 74 -0.68 7.80 -15.52
N LEU A 75 0.54 7.43 -15.17
CA LEU A 75 1.45 8.35 -14.48
C LEU A 75 1.96 9.43 -15.45
N PRO A 76 2.17 10.67 -14.97
CA PRO A 76 2.79 11.70 -15.78
C PRO A 76 4.17 11.26 -16.30
N ARG A 77 4.43 11.45 -17.59
CA ARG A 77 5.75 11.14 -18.21
C ARG A 77 6.92 11.81 -17.48
N ALA A 78 6.67 12.97 -16.86
CA ALA A 78 7.65 13.67 -16.04
C ALA A 78 8.21 12.82 -14.89
N ILE A 79 7.46 11.82 -14.38
CA ILE A 79 7.94 10.92 -13.32
C ILE A 79 9.10 10.05 -13.84
N ALA A 80 9.03 9.57 -15.09
CA ALA A 80 10.09 8.77 -15.68
C ALA A 80 11.41 9.57 -15.80
N THR A 81 11.33 10.88 -16.05
CA THR A 81 12.51 11.73 -16.25
C THR A 81 12.96 12.52 -15.02
N SER A 82 12.20 12.50 -13.91
CA SER A 82 12.49 13.34 -12.74
C SER A 82 13.48 12.74 -11.75
N GLY A 83 13.92 11.49 -11.96
CA GLY A 83 14.68 10.73 -10.97
C GLY A 83 13.84 10.26 -9.78
N CYS A 84 12.51 10.43 -9.84
CA CYS A 84 11.60 9.89 -8.83
C CYS A 84 11.68 8.37 -8.80
N LYS A 85 11.77 7.81 -7.58
CA LYS A 85 11.80 6.37 -7.34
C LYS A 85 10.41 5.83 -7.03
N ILE A 86 10.08 4.67 -7.59
CA ILE A 86 8.79 4.02 -7.46
C ILE A 86 8.97 2.70 -6.72
N VAL A 87 8.28 2.53 -5.59
CA VAL A 87 8.23 1.24 -4.87
C VAL A 87 6.90 0.54 -5.12
N TYR A 88 6.87 -0.50 -5.94
CA TYR A 88 5.70 -1.30 -6.25
C TYR A 88 5.61 -2.55 -5.37
N VAL A 89 4.39 -2.87 -4.92
CA VAL A 89 4.09 -4.06 -4.13
C VAL A 89 2.93 -4.76 -4.83
N CYS A 90 3.17 -5.99 -5.27
CA CYS A 90 2.14 -6.91 -5.74
C CYS A 90 1.71 -7.85 -4.60
N ARG A 91 0.61 -8.57 -4.81
CA ARG A 91 0.12 -9.59 -3.90
C ARG A 91 -0.44 -10.77 -4.69
N ASP A 92 -0.68 -11.90 -4.04
CA ASP A 92 -1.54 -12.91 -4.62
C ASP A 92 -2.90 -12.29 -5.03
N PRO A 93 -3.35 -12.49 -6.29
CA PRO A 93 -4.58 -11.89 -6.81
C PRO A 93 -5.82 -12.28 -6.00
N LYS A 94 -5.87 -13.48 -5.40
CA LYS A 94 -7.01 -13.95 -4.62
C LYS A 94 -7.08 -13.21 -3.28
N ASP A 95 -5.95 -13.05 -2.61
CA ASP A 95 -5.88 -12.25 -1.38
C ASP A 95 -6.15 -10.75 -1.64
N HIS A 96 -5.69 -10.24 -2.78
CA HIS A 96 -5.99 -8.89 -3.24
C HIS A 96 -7.50 -8.71 -3.43
N LEU A 97 -8.15 -9.61 -4.17
CA LEU A 97 -9.60 -9.64 -4.39
C LEU A 97 -10.36 -9.60 -3.07
N ILE A 98 -10.06 -10.52 -2.13
CA ILE A 98 -10.77 -10.57 -0.84
C ILE A 98 -10.55 -9.29 -0.04
N SER A 99 -9.34 -8.73 -0.07
CA SER A 99 -9.08 -7.45 0.60
C SER A 99 -9.85 -6.29 -0.02
N GLN A 100 -9.96 -6.25 -1.35
CA GLN A 100 -10.70 -5.23 -2.09
C GLN A 100 -12.21 -5.37 -1.87
N TRP A 101 -12.73 -6.59 -1.89
CA TRP A 101 -14.13 -6.91 -1.63
C TRP A 101 -14.58 -6.51 -0.23
N ASP A 102 -13.84 -6.90 0.82
CA ASP A 102 -14.11 -6.49 2.20
C ASP A 102 -14.14 -4.97 2.33
N PHE A 103 -13.13 -4.31 1.78
CA PHE A 103 -13.02 -2.86 1.83
C PHE A 103 -14.20 -2.19 1.10
N ALA A 104 -14.51 -2.61 -0.12
CA ALA A 104 -15.64 -2.11 -0.89
C ALA A 104 -16.96 -2.28 -0.12
N ASN A 105 -17.18 -3.41 0.55
CA ASN A 105 -18.39 -3.64 1.35
C ASN A 105 -18.49 -2.72 2.57
N LYS A 106 -17.37 -2.34 3.21
CA LYS A 106 -17.38 -1.29 4.24
C LYS A 106 -17.84 0.06 3.66
N PHE A 107 -17.40 0.43 2.46
CA PHE A 107 -17.90 1.64 1.79
C PHE A 107 -19.36 1.56 1.42
N ARG A 108 -19.80 0.42 0.89
CA ARG A 108 -21.21 0.21 0.54
C ARG A 108 -22.09 0.37 1.78
N ALA A 109 -21.71 -0.23 2.91
CA ALA A 109 -22.39 -0.05 4.18
C ALA A 109 -22.44 1.42 4.63
N MET A 110 -21.33 2.15 4.55
CA MET A 110 -21.31 3.60 4.87
C MET A 110 -22.25 4.44 3.98
N ASN A 111 -22.48 3.99 2.75
CA ASN A 111 -23.37 4.64 1.78
C ASN A 111 -24.78 4.01 1.73
N GLN A 112 -25.12 3.15 2.70
CA GLN A 112 -26.43 2.48 2.78
C GLN A 112 -26.76 1.66 1.53
N LEU A 113 -25.73 1.04 0.93
CA LEU A 113 -25.85 0.14 -0.21
C LEU A 113 -25.71 -1.31 0.25
N GLU A 114 -26.48 -2.20 -0.36
CA GLU A 114 -26.40 -3.65 -0.12
C GLU A 114 -24.97 -4.18 -0.36
N PRO A 115 -24.45 -5.11 0.47
CA PRO A 115 -23.12 -5.67 0.26
C PRO A 115 -23.02 -6.43 -1.07
N LEU A 116 -21.87 -6.33 -1.71
CA LEU A 116 -21.52 -7.14 -2.88
C LEU A 116 -21.20 -8.56 -2.41
N SER A 117 -21.72 -9.58 -3.09
CA SER A 117 -21.32 -10.97 -2.82
C SER A 117 -19.88 -11.21 -3.27
N VAL A 118 -19.20 -12.18 -2.65
CA VAL A 118 -17.80 -12.49 -3.00
C VAL A 118 -17.69 -13.06 -4.42
N GLU A 119 -18.70 -13.83 -4.86
CA GLU A 119 -18.81 -14.39 -6.21
C GLU A 119 -18.91 -13.28 -7.25
N THR A 120 -19.79 -12.30 -7.01
CA THR A 120 -19.95 -11.16 -7.92
C THR A 120 -18.67 -10.32 -7.98
N ALA A 121 -18.00 -10.12 -6.84
CA ALA A 121 -16.71 -9.43 -6.81
C ALA A 121 -15.63 -10.20 -7.58
N ALA A 122 -15.59 -11.52 -7.45
CA ALA A 122 -14.66 -12.39 -8.17
C ALA A 122 -14.89 -12.33 -9.68
N ASP A 123 -16.14 -12.38 -10.13
CA ASP A 123 -16.50 -12.30 -11.54
C ASP A 123 -16.11 -10.95 -12.16
N LEU A 124 -16.40 -9.85 -11.46
CA LEU A 124 -16.02 -8.50 -11.87
C LEU A 124 -14.49 -8.37 -11.96
N PHE A 125 -13.77 -8.83 -10.93
CA PHE A 125 -12.31 -8.80 -10.89
C PHE A 125 -11.68 -9.63 -12.02
N CYS A 126 -12.18 -10.84 -12.26
CA CYS A 126 -11.73 -11.73 -13.33
C CYS A 126 -12.11 -11.24 -14.73
N SER A 127 -13.03 -10.29 -14.83
CA SER A 127 -13.40 -9.58 -16.06
C SER A 127 -12.64 -8.26 -16.23
N GLY A 128 -11.72 -7.93 -15.32
CA GLY A 128 -10.96 -6.69 -15.31
C GLY A 128 -11.74 -5.46 -14.82
N LEU A 129 -12.98 -5.65 -14.36
CA LEU A 129 -13.89 -4.60 -13.90
C LEU A 129 -13.75 -4.38 -12.40
N SER A 130 -12.57 -3.94 -11.96
CA SER A 130 -12.31 -3.56 -10.57
C SER A 130 -11.67 -2.17 -10.48
N PRO A 131 -11.75 -1.49 -9.33
CA PRO A 131 -11.02 -0.24 -9.11
C PRO A 131 -9.53 -0.38 -9.47
N PHE A 132 -9.05 0.47 -10.40
CA PHE A 132 -7.72 0.44 -11.00
C PHE A 132 -7.34 -0.86 -11.74
N GLY A 133 -8.33 -1.70 -12.05
CA GLY A 133 -8.14 -2.87 -12.88
C GLY A 133 -7.94 -2.53 -14.37
N PRO A 134 -7.59 -3.54 -15.19
CA PRO A 134 -7.44 -4.95 -14.82
C PRO A 134 -6.19 -5.23 -13.98
N TYR A 135 -6.30 -6.18 -13.04
CA TYR A 135 -5.23 -6.47 -12.07
C TYR A 135 -3.91 -6.89 -12.73
N TRP A 136 -3.98 -7.81 -13.69
CA TRP A 136 -2.80 -8.36 -14.36
C TRP A 136 -2.06 -7.31 -15.18
N ASP A 137 -2.77 -6.53 -15.98
CA ASP A 137 -2.20 -5.41 -16.74
C ASP A 137 -1.51 -4.40 -15.82
N HIS A 138 -2.15 -4.09 -14.68
CA HIS A 138 -1.55 -3.18 -13.71
C HIS A 138 -0.27 -3.77 -13.08
N VAL A 139 -0.26 -5.05 -12.69
CA VAL A 139 0.95 -5.69 -12.15
C VAL A 139 2.05 -5.80 -13.21
N LEU A 140 1.71 -6.25 -14.41
CA LEU A 140 2.65 -6.45 -15.51
C LEU A 140 3.25 -5.12 -15.97
N GLY A 141 2.48 -4.04 -16.01
CA GLY A 141 3.00 -2.71 -16.34
C GLY A 141 4.16 -2.30 -15.43
N TYR A 142 3.97 -2.38 -14.11
CA TYR A 142 5.04 -2.06 -13.15
C TYR A 142 6.17 -3.09 -13.15
N TRP A 143 5.88 -4.36 -13.44
CA TRP A 143 6.89 -5.40 -13.59
C TRP A 143 7.81 -5.11 -14.79
N HIS A 144 7.25 -4.69 -15.93
CA HIS A 144 8.03 -4.34 -17.11
C HIS A 144 8.92 -3.12 -16.86
N GLU A 145 8.44 -2.07 -16.19
CA GLU A 145 9.28 -0.95 -15.80
C GLU A 145 10.38 -1.35 -14.81
N HIS A 146 10.10 -2.25 -13.86
CA HIS A 146 11.12 -2.78 -12.97
C HIS A 146 12.23 -3.53 -13.74
N LEU A 147 11.88 -4.31 -14.75
CA LEU A 147 12.87 -4.98 -15.59
C LEU A 147 13.67 -4.01 -16.45
N ALA A 148 13.05 -2.92 -16.90
CA ALA A 148 13.69 -1.90 -17.74
C ALA A 148 14.60 -0.94 -16.95
N GLY A 149 14.21 -0.58 -15.73
CA GLY A 149 14.91 0.37 -14.87
C GLY A 149 14.78 0.00 -13.38
N PRO A 150 15.47 -1.04 -12.90
CA PRO A 150 15.39 -1.51 -11.51
C PRO A 150 15.89 -0.49 -10.49
N GLU A 151 16.68 0.50 -10.91
CA GLU A 151 17.11 1.66 -10.12
C GLU A 151 16.02 2.72 -9.93
N GLN A 152 15.01 2.72 -10.81
CA GLN A 152 13.87 3.64 -10.76
C GLN A 152 12.61 2.98 -10.20
N VAL A 153 12.41 1.68 -10.45
CA VAL A 153 11.25 0.93 -9.97
C VAL A 153 11.70 -0.28 -9.18
N LEU A 154 11.39 -0.29 -7.87
CA LEU A 154 11.55 -1.46 -7.00
C LEU A 154 10.26 -2.25 -6.98
N PHE A 155 10.30 -3.50 -7.45
CA PHE A 155 9.16 -4.41 -7.39
C PHE A 155 9.29 -5.39 -6.22
N LEU A 156 8.29 -5.40 -5.34
CA LEU A 156 8.21 -6.22 -4.13
C LEU A 156 6.94 -7.08 -4.17
N ARG A 157 6.97 -8.21 -3.46
CA ARG A 157 5.83 -9.10 -3.28
C ARG A 157 5.44 -9.10 -1.81
N TYR A 158 4.15 -8.86 -1.53
CA TYR A 158 3.66 -8.75 -0.16
C TYR A 158 3.99 -9.99 0.69
N GLU A 159 3.87 -11.18 0.10
CA GLU A 159 4.12 -12.46 0.77
C GLU A 159 5.60 -12.60 1.18
N GLU A 160 6.52 -12.13 0.35
CA GLU A 160 7.96 -12.14 0.65
C GLU A 160 8.30 -11.12 1.74
N MET A 161 7.65 -9.95 1.70
CA MET A 161 7.77 -8.94 2.75
C MET A 161 7.25 -9.44 4.10
N GLN A 162 6.19 -10.26 4.13
CA GLN A 162 5.71 -10.87 5.38
C GLN A 162 6.66 -11.97 5.88
N ARG A 163 7.30 -12.71 4.98
CA ARG A 163 8.22 -13.79 5.33
C ARG A 163 9.54 -13.29 5.91
N ASP A 164 10.08 -12.21 5.35
CA ASP A 164 11.32 -11.59 5.85
C ASP A 164 11.22 -10.06 5.79
N PRO A 165 10.52 -9.44 6.75
CA PRO A 165 10.31 -7.99 6.77
C PRO A 165 11.63 -7.20 6.85
N ALA A 166 12.59 -7.68 7.63
CA ALA A 166 13.85 -6.97 7.87
C ALA A 166 14.71 -6.89 6.60
N ALA A 167 14.83 -7.98 5.83
CA ALA A 167 15.53 -7.94 4.55
C ALA A 167 14.87 -6.97 3.55
N HIS A 168 13.54 -6.92 3.53
CA HIS A 168 12.81 -6.01 2.65
C HIS A 168 12.92 -4.54 3.06
N VAL A 169 13.00 -4.26 4.37
CA VAL A 169 13.29 -2.91 4.88
C VAL A 169 14.69 -2.45 4.47
N ARG A 170 15.70 -3.31 4.58
CA ARG A 170 17.06 -2.99 4.09
C ARG A 170 17.08 -2.71 2.60
N ARG A 171 16.47 -3.60 1.81
CA ARG A 171 16.35 -3.43 0.34
C ARG A 171 15.61 -2.15 -0.02
N LEU A 172 14.54 -1.81 0.71
CA LEU A 172 13.81 -0.56 0.53
C LEU A 172 14.71 0.64 0.81
N ALA A 173 15.44 0.62 1.92
CA ALA A 173 16.33 1.68 2.36
C ALA A 173 17.47 1.95 1.35
N GLU A 174 18.12 0.88 0.88
CA GLU A 174 19.11 0.95 -0.20
C GLU A 174 18.52 1.56 -1.46
N PHE A 175 17.37 1.04 -1.90
CA PHE A 175 16.71 1.52 -3.10
C PHE A 175 16.36 3.00 -3.02
N VAL A 176 15.82 3.51 -1.91
CA VAL A 176 15.46 4.93 -1.79
C VAL A 176 16.65 5.84 -1.50
N GLY A 177 17.87 5.30 -1.36
CA GLY A 177 19.10 6.08 -1.11
C GLY A 177 19.33 6.44 0.36
N HIS A 178 18.73 5.69 1.29
CA HIS A 178 18.90 5.84 2.73
C HIS A 178 19.37 4.54 3.38
N PRO A 179 20.46 3.88 2.91
CA PRO A 179 20.92 2.61 3.48
C PRO A 179 21.20 2.73 4.98
N PHE A 180 21.02 1.63 5.71
CA PHE A 180 21.34 1.58 7.13
C PHE A 180 22.86 1.54 7.32
N SER A 181 23.35 2.32 8.28
CA SER A 181 24.76 2.22 8.71
C SER A 181 24.97 1.00 9.60
N ALA A 182 26.23 0.55 9.74
CA ALA A 182 26.57 -0.54 10.64
C ALA A 182 26.12 -0.28 12.10
N GLY A 183 26.19 0.96 12.56
CA GLY A 183 25.71 1.34 13.88
C GLY A 183 24.18 1.29 14.01
N GLU A 184 23.43 1.63 12.94
CA GLU A 184 21.97 1.48 12.92
C GLU A 184 21.55 0.00 12.93
N GLU A 185 22.30 -0.86 12.24
CA GLU A 185 22.12 -2.31 12.25
C GLU A 185 22.41 -2.90 13.65
N GLU A 186 23.55 -2.55 14.25
CA GLU A 186 23.93 -3.01 15.59
C GLU A 186 22.95 -2.52 16.67
N ALA A 187 22.44 -1.30 16.53
CA ALA A 187 21.42 -0.74 17.43
C ALA A 187 20.01 -1.33 17.21
N GLY A 188 19.82 -2.23 16.24
CA GLY A 188 18.53 -2.88 15.99
C GLY A 188 17.46 -1.96 15.38
N VAL A 189 17.87 -0.88 14.69
CA VAL A 189 16.94 0.10 14.10
C VAL A 189 16.02 -0.56 13.07
N VAL A 190 16.53 -1.49 12.27
CA VAL A 190 15.73 -2.23 11.27
C VAL A 190 14.60 -3.00 11.95
N ASP A 191 14.92 -3.75 13.00
CA ASP A 191 13.93 -4.56 13.73
C ASP A 191 12.91 -3.67 14.47
N ALA A 192 13.34 -2.52 14.95
CA ALA A 192 12.45 -1.55 15.58
C ALA A 192 11.48 -0.91 14.56
N ILE A 193 11.94 -0.59 13.34
CA ILE A 193 11.06 -0.15 12.23
C ILE A 193 10.06 -1.25 11.88
N VAL A 194 10.52 -2.49 11.72
CA VAL A 194 9.65 -3.65 11.43
C VAL A 194 8.57 -3.80 12.51
N ARG A 195 8.95 -3.69 13.78
CA ARG A 195 8.02 -3.80 14.92
C ARG A 195 6.98 -2.68 14.91
N LEU A 196 7.43 -1.43 14.77
CA LEU A 196 6.55 -0.24 14.70
C LEU A 196 5.57 -0.34 13.54
N CYS A 197 6.04 -0.82 12.38
CA CYS A 197 5.25 -0.91 11.16
C CYS A 197 4.49 -2.24 11.03
N SER A 198 4.59 -3.13 12.02
CA SER A 198 3.91 -4.43 11.98
C SER A 198 2.39 -4.24 12.02
N PHE A 199 1.66 -5.19 11.41
CA PHE A 199 0.20 -5.15 11.44
C PHE A 199 -0.33 -5.21 12.88
N GLU A 200 0.24 -6.08 13.71
CA GLU A 200 -0.12 -6.23 15.12
C GLU A 200 0.00 -4.90 15.85
N HIS A 201 1.17 -4.28 15.81
CA HIS A 201 1.37 -3.00 16.49
C HIS A 201 0.46 -1.91 15.92
N MET A 202 0.48 -1.70 14.60
CA MET A 202 -0.29 -0.62 13.99
C MET A 202 -1.80 -0.77 14.20
N SER A 203 -2.34 -1.98 14.23
CA SER A 203 -3.77 -2.22 14.46
C SER A 203 -4.23 -1.86 15.88
N THR A 204 -3.29 -1.70 16.82
CA THR A 204 -3.60 -1.38 18.21
C THR A 204 -3.56 0.12 18.52
N MET A 205 -2.95 0.93 17.64
CA MET A 205 -2.77 2.38 17.84
C MET A 205 -4.12 3.12 17.84
N GLU A 206 -4.22 4.21 18.62
CA GLU A 206 -5.45 4.98 18.72
C GLU A 206 -5.83 5.62 17.37
N VAL A 207 -4.85 6.20 16.66
CA VAL A 207 -5.06 6.82 15.35
C VAL A 207 -5.60 5.83 14.30
N THR A 208 -5.29 4.53 14.41
CA THR A 208 -5.79 3.52 13.47
C THR A 208 -7.13 2.94 13.90
N LYS A 209 -7.45 2.91 15.20
CA LYS A 209 -8.74 2.43 15.72
C LYS A 209 -9.87 3.45 15.56
N SER A 210 -9.63 4.69 15.93
CA SER A 210 -10.68 5.73 16.03
C SER A 210 -10.46 6.93 15.10
N GLY A 211 -9.25 7.06 14.55
CA GLY A 211 -8.93 8.13 13.60
C GLY A 211 -9.72 8.03 12.30
N LYS A 212 -9.69 9.11 11.52
CA LYS A 212 -10.39 9.22 10.24
C LYS A 212 -9.46 9.77 9.16
N THR A 213 -9.64 9.29 7.94
CA THR A 213 -8.94 9.78 6.75
C THR A 213 -9.96 10.32 5.76
N ASP A 214 -9.78 11.57 5.34
CA ASP A 214 -10.58 12.17 4.27
C ASP A 214 -10.10 11.67 2.91
N LEU A 215 -11.00 11.06 2.15
CA LEU A 215 -10.81 10.67 0.76
C LEU A 215 -11.79 11.44 -0.16
N VAL A 216 -11.56 11.42 -1.48
CA VAL A 216 -12.50 11.98 -2.49
C VAL A 216 -13.93 11.50 -2.26
N ILE A 217 -14.08 10.22 -1.91
CA ILE A 217 -15.36 9.52 -1.74
C ILE A 217 -15.99 9.72 -0.36
N GLY A 218 -15.40 10.56 0.50
CA GLY A 218 -15.87 10.84 1.86
C GLY A 218 -14.82 10.58 2.93
N THR A 219 -15.22 10.76 4.18
CA THR A 219 -14.38 10.49 5.35
C THR A 219 -14.51 9.03 5.76
N VAL A 220 -13.39 8.35 5.94
CA VAL A 220 -13.33 6.91 6.19
C VAL A 220 -12.67 6.67 7.54
N GLU A 221 -13.27 5.81 8.35
CA GLU A 221 -12.65 5.38 9.61
C GLU A 221 -11.37 4.60 9.34
N ASN A 222 -10.31 4.94 10.07
CA ASN A 222 -9.02 4.32 9.86
C ASN A 222 -9.05 2.82 10.14
N SER A 223 -9.95 2.35 11.00
CA SER A 223 -10.18 0.94 11.30
C SER A 223 -10.55 0.14 10.03
N SER A 224 -11.18 0.78 9.04
CA SER A 224 -11.56 0.14 7.78
C SER A 224 -10.36 -0.35 6.98
N PHE A 225 -9.21 0.32 7.13
CA PHE A 225 -7.94 -0.02 6.52
C PHE A 225 -7.28 -1.27 7.14
N PHE A 226 -7.69 -1.70 8.34
CA PHE A 226 -7.17 -2.88 9.04
C PHE A 226 -8.20 -4.02 9.02
N ARG A 227 -7.74 -5.28 8.88
CA ARG A 227 -8.61 -6.47 8.81
C ARG A 227 -7.94 -7.69 9.41
N ARG A 228 -7.02 -8.34 8.68
CA ARG A 228 -6.30 -9.52 9.18
C ARG A 228 -4.78 -9.44 9.05
N GLY A 229 -4.26 -8.82 7.98
CA GLY A 229 -2.82 -8.73 7.76
C GLY A 229 -2.12 -10.07 7.49
N VAL A 230 -2.85 -11.08 7.01
CA VAL A 230 -2.33 -12.44 6.76
C VAL A 230 -2.35 -12.81 5.28
N VAL A 231 -1.47 -13.73 4.90
CA VAL A 231 -1.39 -14.36 3.57
C VAL A 231 -2.27 -15.62 3.54
N GLY A 232 -2.94 -15.86 2.41
CA GLY A 232 -3.76 -17.05 2.18
C GLY A 232 -5.17 -16.97 2.75
N ASP A 233 -5.62 -15.78 3.18
CA ASP A 233 -6.94 -15.62 3.76
C ASP A 233 -8.06 -15.83 2.73
N TRP A 234 -7.74 -15.72 1.44
CA TRP A 234 -8.66 -16.06 0.37
C TRP A 234 -9.32 -17.44 0.51
N ALA A 235 -8.63 -18.41 1.11
CA ALA A 235 -9.16 -19.75 1.32
C ALA A 235 -10.36 -19.80 2.29
N ASN A 236 -10.53 -18.78 3.14
CA ASN A 236 -11.68 -18.67 4.04
C ASN A 236 -12.92 -18.06 3.38
N HIS A 237 -12.78 -17.53 2.16
CA HIS A 237 -13.80 -16.71 1.50
C HIS A 237 -14.19 -17.21 0.11
N LEU A 238 -13.25 -17.80 -0.63
CA LEU A 238 -13.51 -18.33 -1.96
C LEU A 238 -13.84 -19.82 -1.87
N SER A 239 -14.91 -20.24 -2.55
CA SER A 239 -15.23 -21.65 -2.69
C SER A 239 -14.22 -22.36 -3.61
N PRO A 240 -14.00 -23.68 -3.46
CA PRO A 240 -13.09 -24.44 -4.33
C PRO A 240 -13.44 -24.38 -5.83
N GLU A 241 -14.69 -24.09 -6.19
CA GLU A 241 -15.15 -23.98 -7.57
C GLU A 241 -14.64 -22.69 -8.24
N ILE A 242 -14.54 -21.60 -7.48
CA ILE A 242 -13.98 -20.31 -7.94
C ILE A 242 -12.45 -20.41 -8.12
N ASP A 243 -11.79 -21.33 -7.43
CA ASP A 243 -10.35 -21.59 -7.59
C ASP A 243 -10.01 -22.28 -8.93
N ASN A 244 -11.01 -22.91 -9.58
CA ASN A 244 -10.83 -23.67 -10.82
C ASN A 244 -11.39 -23.01 -12.08
N THR A 245 -12.19 -21.94 -11.97
CA THR A 245 -12.72 -21.19 -13.12
C THR A 245 -11.66 -20.26 -13.71
N LYS A 246 -10.75 -20.85 -14.52
CA LYS A 246 -10.12 -20.32 -15.76
C LYS A 246 -8.78 -21.02 -16.11
N LYS A 247 -8.64 -22.33 -15.84
CA LYS A 247 -7.74 -23.20 -16.66
C LYS A 247 -8.40 -23.74 -17.94
N LYS A 248 -9.65 -23.36 -18.22
CA LYS A 248 -10.37 -23.75 -19.44
C LYS A 248 -10.96 -22.51 -20.11
N GLY A 249 -10.29 -22.03 -21.16
CA GLY A 249 -10.79 -20.93 -21.97
C GLY A 249 -9.72 -20.38 -22.92
N LYS A 250 -9.39 -21.19 -23.94
CA LYS A 250 -8.68 -20.91 -25.20
C LYS A 250 -7.56 -19.86 -25.21
#